data_AF-A0A833JL07-F1
#
_entry.id   AF-A0A833JL07-F1
#
_cell.length_a   1.000
_cell.length_b   1.000
_cell.length_c   1.000
_cell.angle_alpha   90.00
_cell.angle_beta   90.00
_cell.angle_gamma   90.00
#
_symmetry.space_group_name_H-M   'P 1'
#
loop_
_entity.id
_entity.type
_entity.pdbx_description
1 polymer ?
#
loop_
_entity_poly.entity_id
_entity_poly.type
_entity_poly.pdbx_seq_one_letter_code
_entity_poly.pdbx_strand_id
1 'polypeptide(L)'
;MRLEEFCISNFRNIIDSGWIKATDVTAFVGQNEAGKSNLFEALYCLHPFVETRYNPDEDWPVDDWKGKKNCNGMRVSQAYFEFDEGEAEALFEFATEVVTEEGSSELEAEIAMPPDGLRLFAHRNYGYDTGFDLHDREGNAIEVSDLGLSKDKVLEWAGERVPRFVLIQDYEFSGAQVELNELKKRLDEAGGKRHKLSTDDQTILIILDLAEIDLDDFVEKGSSAEGRTLRQFDKRAASAYLTQQFQKLWKQKKVKFDIDVDGPTLKEALNKSQNQR
;
A
#
# COMPACT_ATOMS: atom_id res chain seq x y z
N MET A 1 1.03 -8.95 8.78
CA MET A 1 0.37 -7.86 9.53
C MET A 1 -0.92 -7.52 8.81
N ARG A 2 -1.94 -7.09 9.54
CA ARG A 2 -3.24 -6.70 9.00
C ARG A 2 -3.67 -5.33 9.51
N LEU A 3 -4.23 -4.50 8.63
CA LEU A 3 -4.86 -3.23 9.02
C LEU A 3 -6.09 -3.50 9.90
N GLU A 4 -6.09 -3.01 11.13
CA GLU A 4 -7.19 -3.15 12.08
C GLU A 4 -8.14 -1.95 12.02
N GLU A 5 -7.60 -0.75 12.13
CA GLU A 5 -8.38 0.49 12.10
C GLU A 5 -7.52 1.67 11.67
N PHE A 6 -8.15 2.71 11.13
CA PHE A 6 -7.46 3.91 10.66
C PHE A 6 -8.26 5.18 10.96
N CYS A 7 -7.56 6.30 11.03
CA CYS A 7 -8.13 7.63 11.23
C CYS A 7 -7.45 8.62 10.29
N ILE A 8 -8.26 9.47 9.65
CA ILE A 8 -7.82 10.55 8.77
C ILE A 8 -8.22 11.89 9.39
N SER A 9 -7.28 12.82 9.43
CA SER A 9 -7.49 14.17 9.92
C SER A 9 -6.86 15.20 8.99
N ASN A 10 -7.32 16.45 9.07
CA ASN A 10 -6.71 17.58 8.35
C ASN A 10 -6.47 17.33 6.85
N PHE A 11 -7.43 16.72 6.14
CA PHE A 11 -7.28 16.40 4.71
C PHE A 11 -8.52 16.80 3.90
N ARG A 12 -8.39 17.85 3.08
CA ARG A 12 -9.41 18.40 2.18
C ARG A 12 -10.72 18.69 2.91
N ASN A 13 -11.75 17.87 2.72
CA ASN A 13 -13.04 18.03 3.41
C ASN A 13 -13.15 17.19 4.71
N ILE A 14 -12.08 16.52 5.13
CA ILE A 14 -12.01 15.71 6.34
C ILE A 14 -11.25 16.48 7.41
N ILE A 15 -11.97 16.92 8.44
CA ILE A 15 -11.35 17.50 9.64
C ILE A 15 -10.87 16.37 10.56
N ASP A 16 -11.76 15.42 10.84
CA ASP A 16 -11.50 14.21 11.61
C ASP A 16 -12.53 13.15 11.20
N SER A 17 -12.06 11.99 10.74
CA SER A 17 -12.94 10.87 10.40
C SER A 17 -13.37 10.05 11.63
N GLY A 18 -12.67 10.22 12.75
CA GLY A 18 -12.62 9.25 13.83
C GLY A 18 -11.99 7.93 13.40
N TRP A 19 -11.88 6.99 14.34
CA TRP A 19 -11.38 5.65 14.11
C TRP A 19 -12.39 4.80 13.32
N ILE A 20 -11.95 4.29 12.18
CA ILE A 20 -12.73 3.43 11.31
C ILE A 20 -12.10 2.04 11.30
N LYS A 21 -12.89 1.04 11.72
CA LYS A 21 -12.46 -0.36 11.70
C LYS A 21 -12.43 -0.90 10.28
N ALA A 22 -11.32 -1.55 9.94
CA ALA A 22 -11.13 -2.26 8.70
C ALA A 22 -11.34 -3.77 8.92
N THR A 23 -11.79 -4.43 7.87
CA THR A 23 -11.89 -5.88 7.73
C THR A 23 -11.32 -6.27 6.36
N ASP A 24 -11.18 -7.57 6.09
CA ASP A 24 -10.70 -8.09 4.80
C ASP A 24 -11.38 -7.46 3.58
N VAL A 25 -12.68 -7.12 3.70
CA VAL A 25 -13.43 -6.37 2.69
C VAL A 25 -14.27 -5.31 3.38
N THR A 26 -13.82 -4.06 3.31
CA THR A 26 -14.52 -2.91 3.90
C THR A 26 -15.14 -2.04 2.81
N ALA A 27 -16.45 -1.77 2.92
CA ALA A 27 -17.18 -0.97 1.93
C ALA A 27 -17.68 0.34 2.54
N PHE A 28 -17.45 1.45 1.83
CA PHE A 28 -17.88 2.78 2.22
C PHE A 28 -18.99 3.25 1.28
N VAL A 29 -20.15 3.58 1.85
CA VAL A 29 -21.32 4.07 1.11
C VAL A 29 -21.72 5.44 1.64
N GLY A 30 -22.16 6.32 0.75
CA GLY A 30 -22.52 7.68 1.10
C GLY A 30 -22.77 8.51 -0.14
N GLN A 31 -23.36 9.68 0.03
CA GLN A 31 -23.65 10.61 -1.07
C GLN A 31 -22.37 10.99 -1.85
N ASN A 32 -22.55 11.46 -3.08
CA ASN A 32 -21.45 12.04 -3.84
C ASN A 32 -20.82 13.18 -3.04
N GLU A 33 -19.50 13.36 -3.18
CA GLU A 33 -18.74 14.42 -2.50
C GLU A 33 -18.68 14.33 -0.97
N ALA A 34 -19.21 13.25 -0.37
CA ALA A 34 -19.11 13.01 1.08
C ALA A 34 -17.67 12.73 1.60
N GLY A 35 -16.63 12.84 0.76
CA GLY A 35 -15.24 12.63 1.15
C GLY A 35 -14.73 11.18 1.08
N LYS A 36 -15.50 10.23 0.55
CA LYS A 36 -15.09 8.80 0.44
C LYS A 36 -13.77 8.62 -0.31
N SER A 37 -13.60 9.27 -1.46
CA SER A 37 -12.36 9.18 -2.24
C SER A 37 -11.20 9.85 -1.49
N ASN A 38 -11.43 11.02 -0.88
CA ASN A 38 -10.44 11.72 -0.08
C ASN A 38 -9.94 10.88 1.10
N LEU A 39 -10.82 10.08 1.73
CA LEU A 39 -10.45 9.16 2.80
C LEU A 39 -9.42 8.14 2.32
N PHE A 40 -9.65 7.53 1.15
CA PHE A 40 -8.74 6.53 0.59
C PHE A 40 -7.45 7.14 0.02
N GLU A 41 -7.51 8.35 -0.56
CA GLU A 41 -6.33 9.07 -1.02
C GLU A 41 -5.40 9.45 0.15
N ALA A 42 -5.99 9.90 1.26
CA ALA A 42 -5.25 10.18 2.48
C ALA A 42 -4.59 8.90 3.03
N LEU A 43 -5.38 7.84 3.18
CA LEU A 43 -4.90 6.54 3.69
C LEU A 43 -3.84 5.92 2.78
N TYR A 44 -3.99 6.02 1.46
CA TYR A 44 -3.01 5.54 0.49
C TYR A 44 -1.63 6.13 0.76
N CYS A 45 -1.59 7.43 1.03
CA CYS A 45 -0.35 8.12 1.37
C CYS A 45 0.24 7.68 2.72
N LEU A 46 -0.45 6.93 3.58
CA LEU A 46 0.12 6.46 4.86
C LEU A 46 1.35 5.58 4.62
N HIS A 47 1.28 4.64 3.69
CA HIS A 47 2.43 3.81 3.30
C HIS A 47 2.25 3.41 1.84
N PRO A 48 2.53 4.31 0.89
CA PRO A 48 2.07 4.15 -0.48
C PRO A 48 2.95 3.15 -1.25
N PHE A 49 2.34 2.41 -2.17
CA PHE A 49 3.08 1.53 -3.07
C PHE A 49 3.94 2.34 -4.07
N VAL A 50 3.38 3.41 -4.65
CA VAL A 50 4.12 4.40 -5.44
C VAL A 50 4.43 5.61 -4.57
N GLU A 51 5.70 6.02 -4.51
CA GLU A 51 6.13 7.14 -3.66
C GLU A 51 5.23 8.37 -3.87
N THR A 52 4.46 8.70 -2.83
CA THR A 52 3.49 9.80 -2.83
C THR A 52 3.61 10.54 -1.50
N ARG A 53 3.44 11.87 -1.53
CA ARG A 53 3.53 12.75 -0.37
C ARG A 53 2.31 13.67 -0.35
N TYR A 54 1.88 14.06 0.86
CA TYR A 54 0.85 15.08 1.01
C TYR A 54 1.34 16.43 0.51
N ASN A 55 0.48 17.14 -0.20
CA ASN A 55 0.73 18.49 -0.67
C ASN A 55 -0.18 19.46 0.09
N PRO A 56 0.33 20.25 1.05
CA PRO A 56 -0.50 21.22 1.77
C PRO A 56 -1.22 22.23 0.88
N ASP A 57 -0.73 22.46 -0.35
CA ASP A 57 -1.40 23.37 -1.27
C ASP A 57 -2.72 22.83 -1.82
N GLU A 58 -2.84 21.51 -1.93
CA GLU A 58 -3.98 20.81 -2.53
C GLU A 58 -4.80 20.05 -1.48
N ASP A 59 -4.14 19.51 -0.47
CA ASP A 59 -4.71 18.58 0.49
C ASP A 59 -5.13 19.23 1.80
N TRP A 60 -4.68 20.45 2.12
CA TRP A 60 -5.05 21.08 3.38
C TRP A 60 -6.54 21.49 3.39
N PRO A 61 -7.25 21.38 4.54
CA PRO A 61 -8.64 21.79 4.61
C PRO A 61 -8.85 23.25 4.23
N VAL A 62 -9.69 23.48 3.23
CA VAL A 62 -9.93 24.81 2.65
C VAL A 62 -10.51 25.77 3.69
N ASP A 63 -11.37 25.26 4.57
CA ASP A 63 -12.01 26.03 5.64
C ASP A 63 -11.01 26.51 6.71
N ASP A 64 -9.86 25.84 6.86
CA ASP A 64 -8.77 26.25 7.76
C ASP A 64 -7.59 26.87 6.99
N TRP A 65 -7.90 27.82 6.10
CA TRP A 65 -6.87 28.52 5.31
C TRP A 65 -5.73 29.09 6.16
N LYS A 66 -6.03 29.59 7.37
CA LYS A 66 -5.03 30.20 8.26
C LYS A 66 -4.09 29.15 8.86
N GLY A 67 -4.61 27.98 9.22
CA GLY A 67 -3.84 26.86 9.77
C GLY A 67 -2.81 26.31 8.80
N LYS A 68 -3.02 26.46 7.48
CA LYS A 68 -2.10 26.00 6.43
C LYS A 68 -0.65 26.46 6.63
N LYS A 69 -0.42 27.67 7.18
CA LYS A 69 0.96 28.15 7.45
C LYS A 69 1.72 27.30 8.45
N ASN A 70 1.00 26.60 9.32
CA ASN A 70 1.53 25.73 10.37
C ASN A 70 1.16 24.26 10.09
N CYS A 71 0.90 23.89 8.82
CA CYS A 71 0.51 22.53 8.46
C CYS A 71 1.64 21.52 8.68
N ASN A 72 2.91 21.92 8.57
CA ASN A 72 4.03 21.00 8.67
C ASN A 72 4.04 20.29 10.04
N GLY A 73 4.09 18.96 10.02
CA GLY A 73 4.01 18.12 11.22
C GLY A 73 2.59 17.83 11.71
N MET A 74 1.56 18.44 11.10
CA MET A 74 0.17 18.09 11.40
C MET A 74 -0.14 16.68 10.88
N ARG A 75 -0.85 15.93 11.72
CA ARG A 75 -1.24 14.55 11.48
C ARG A 75 -2.27 14.48 10.36
N VAL A 76 -2.06 13.58 9.40
CA VAL A 76 -3.01 13.31 8.30
C VAL A 76 -3.58 11.91 8.41
N SER A 77 -2.73 10.89 8.37
CA SER A 77 -3.18 9.50 8.45
C SER A 77 -2.61 8.80 9.67
N GLN A 78 -3.43 7.95 10.25
CA GLN A 78 -3.12 7.09 11.38
C GLN A 78 -3.71 5.72 11.13
N ALA A 79 -3.00 4.66 11.50
CA ALA A 79 -3.53 3.32 11.44
C ALA A 79 -2.92 2.42 12.52
N TYR A 80 -3.73 1.52 13.03
CA TYR A 80 -3.28 0.38 13.81
C TYR A 80 -3.22 -0.86 12.95
N PHE A 81 -2.13 -1.60 13.09
CA PHE A 81 -1.92 -2.90 12.48
C PHE A 81 -1.81 -3.96 13.57
N GLU A 82 -2.53 -5.04 13.36
CA GLU A 82 -2.41 -6.27 14.12
C GLU A 82 -1.28 -7.12 13.53
N PHE A 83 -0.44 -7.68 14.40
CA PHE A 83 0.58 -8.64 14.00
C PHE A 83 -0.06 -10.00 13.69
N ASP A 84 0.34 -10.61 12.59
CA ASP A 84 0.04 -12.01 12.33
C ASP A 84 0.94 -12.92 13.19
N GLU A 85 0.63 -14.21 13.20
CA GLU A 85 1.35 -15.22 13.99
C GLU A 85 2.87 -15.18 13.71
N GLY A 86 3.67 -14.95 14.76
CA GLY A 86 5.13 -14.92 14.70
C GLY A 86 5.75 -13.58 14.29
N GLU A 87 4.96 -12.60 13.84
CA GLU A 87 5.51 -11.32 13.37
C GLU A 87 5.98 -10.42 14.51
N ALA A 88 5.27 -10.41 15.64
CA ALA A 88 5.66 -9.65 16.81
C ALA A 88 6.97 -10.22 17.40
N GLU A 89 7.11 -11.54 17.45
CA GLU A 89 8.33 -12.22 17.87
C GLU A 89 9.49 -11.88 16.93
N ALA A 90 9.26 -11.91 15.61
CA ALA A 90 10.27 -11.54 14.62
C ALA A 90 10.71 -10.07 14.72
N LEU A 91 9.79 -9.16 15.06
CA LEU A 91 10.12 -7.77 15.35
C LEU A 91 11.03 -7.68 16.58
N PHE A 92 10.71 -8.38 17.66
CA PHE A 92 11.52 -8.36 18.88
C PHE A 92 12.91 -8.94 18.63
N GLU A 93 13.00 -10.09 17.97
CA GLU A 93 14.27 -10.71 17.57
C GLU A 93 15.14 -9.76 16.73
N PHE A 94 14.54 -9.04 15.79
CA PHE A 94 15.26 -8.07 14.96
C PHE A 94 15.71 -6.84 15.76
N ALA A 95 14.79 -6.26 16.54
CA ALA A 95 14.94 -4.95 17.14
C ALA A 95 15.65 -4.96 18.51
N THR A 96 15.82 -6.11 19.16
CA THR A 96 16.59 -6.22 20.40
C THR A 96 18.04 -5.75 20.18
N GLU A 97 18.54 -4.93 21.10
CA GLU A 97 19.93 -4.50 21.11
C GLU A 97 20.77 -5.53 21.87
N VAL A 98 21.75 -6.14 21.18
CA VAL A 98 22.75 -6.97 21.86
C VAL A 98 23.75 -6.02 22.50
N VAL A 99 23.72 -5.92 23.83
CA VAL A 99 24.74 -5.18 24.58
C VAL A 99 26.03 -5.97 24.52
N THR A 100 26.95 -5.59 23.63
CA THR A 100 28.30 -6.13 23.61
C THR A 100 29.17 -5.35 24.60
N GLU A 101 29.24 -5.80 25.86
CA GLU A 101 30.34 -5.36 26.73
C GLU A 101 31.65 -6.00 26.24
N GLU A 102 32.64 -5.14 25.94
CA GLU A 102 34.01 -5.57 25.59
C GLU A 102 34.61 -6.41 26.73
N GLY A 103 34.55 -7.74 26.60
CA GLY A 103 35.28 -8.66 27.47
C GLY A 103 34.56 -9.93 27.94
N SER A 104 33.32 -10.19 27.52
CA SER A 104 32.64 -11.46 27.82
C SER A 104 32.30 -12.24 26.54
N SER A 105 32.65 -13.52 26.55
CA SER A 105 32.29 -14.47 25.51
C SER A 105 30.77 -14.63 25.47
N GLU A 106 30.17 -14.36 24.31
CA GLU A 106 28.81 -14.75 23.92
C GLU A 106 27.74 -14.53 25.01
N LEU A 107 27.31 -13.28 25.20
CA LEU A 107 25.99 -13.02 25.81
C LEU A 107 24.92 -13.13 24.72
N GLU A 108 24.09 -14.18 24.81
CA GLU A 108 22.79 -14.22 24.15
C GLU A 108 21.94 -13.09 24.75
N ALA A 109 21.52 -12.11 23.93
CA ALA A 109 20.57 -11.12 24.39
C ALA A 109 19.26 -11.85 24.73
N GLU A 110 18.75 -11.67 25.95
CA GLU A 110 17.46 -12.23 26.35
C GLU A 110 16.35 -11.48 25.59
N ILE A 111 15.85 -12.08 24.52
CA ILE A 111 14.77 -11.51 23.71
C ILE A 111 13.50 -11.55 24.55
N ALA A 112 12.97 -10.37 24.89
CA ALA A 112 11.72 -10.26 25.62
C ALA A 112 10.56 -10.86 24.81
N MET A 113 9.59 -11.47 25.49
CA MET A 113 8.36 -11.89 24.83
C MET A 113 7.50 -10.65 24.50
N PRO A 114 6.90 -10.57 23.30
CA PRO A 114 5.97 -9.50 22.98
C PRO A 114 4.78 -9.47 23.96
N PRO A 115 4.39 -8.28 24.45
CA PRO A 115 3.18 -8.14 25.27
C PRO A 115 1.93 -8.59 24.55
N ASP A 116 0.96 -9.15 25.29
CA ASP A 116 -0.33 -9.53 24.71
C ASP A 116 -1.11 -8.27 24.27
N GLY A 117 -1.66 -8.31 23.06
CA GLY A 117 -2.35 -7.17 22.45
C GLY A 117 -1.44 -6.03 21.97
N LEU A 118 -0.15 -6.29 21.78
CA LEU A 118 0.76 -5.37 21.09
C LEU A 118 0.26 -5.07 19.67
N ARG A 119 0.28 -3.80 19.28
CA ARG A 119 -0.08 -3.33 17.95
C ARG A 119 0.99 -2.40 17.40
N LEU A 120 1.13 -2.40 16.08
CA LEU A 120 1.95 -1.41 15.41
C LEU A 120 1.09 -0.21 15.03
N PHE A 121 1.53 0.98 15.41
CA PHE A 121 0.88 2.24 15.07
C PHE A 121 1.65 2.93 13.96
N ALA A 122 1.06 3.03 12.78
CA ALA A 122 1.62 3.81 11.69
C ALA A 122 0.97 5.19 11.64
N HIS A 123 1.77 6.20 11.33
CA HIS A 123 1.26 7.55 11.18
C HIS A 123 2.01 8.32 10.09
N ARG A 124 1.32 9.25 9.44
CA ARG A 124 1.97 10.16 8.49
C ARG A 124 1.45 11.59 8.62
N ASN A 125 2.39 12.53 8.55
CA ASN A 125 2.17 13.96 8.74
C ASN A 125 2.55 14.73 7.48
N TYR A 126 2.04 15.94 7.33
CA TYR A 126 2.53 16.86 6.31
C TYR A 126 4.02 17.13 6.49
N GLY A 127 4.79 16.95 5.40
CA GLY A 127 6.23 17.20 5.36
C GLY A 127 7.12 16.10 5.94
N TYR A 128 6.55 15.00 6.42
CA TYR A 128 7.30 13.88 7.01
C TYR A 128 7.00 12.56 6.31
N ASP A 129 7.94 11.63 6.42
CA ASP A 129 7.73 10.24 6.04
C ASP A 129 6.89 9.51 7.10
N THR A 130 6.52 8.28 6.79
CA THR A 130 5.71 7.45 7.68
C THR A 130 6.52 7.10 8.92
N GLY A 131 5.96 7.40 10.09
CA GLY A 131 6.50 6.97 11.38
C GLY A 131 5.78 5.72 11.87
N PHE A 132 6.48 4.95 12.69
CA PHE A 132 5.97 3.73 13.32
C PHE A 132 6.28 3.74 14.82
N ASP A 133 5.28 3.42 15.61
CA ASP A 133 5.37 3.28 17.07
C ASP A 133 4.69 1.96 17.51
N LEU A 134 4.90 1.57 18.77
CA LEU A 134 4.25 0.42 19.38
C LEU A 134 3.20 0.88 20.36
N HIS A 135 2.01 0.28 20.30
CA HIS A 135 0.88 0.62 21.16
C HIS A 135 0.28 -0.66 21.76
N ASP A 136 -0.40 -0.51 22.90
CA ASP A 136 -1.18 -1.60 23.50
C ASP A 136 -2.56 -1.75 22.82
N ARG A 137 -3.34 -2.72 23.31
CA ARG A 137 -4.71 -2.99 22.83
C ARG A 137 -5.68 -1.84 23.08
N GLU A 138 -5.42 -0.98 24.07
CA GLU A 138 -6.24 0.19 24.38
C GLU A 138 -5.83 1.42 23.56
N GLY A 139 -4.68 1.36 22.89
CA GLY A 139 -4.15 2.42 22.04
C GLY A 139 -3.18 3.36 22.77
N ASN A 140 -2.72 2.98 23.96
CA ASN A 140 -1.69 3.71 24.67
C ASN A 140 -0.33 3.42 24.01
N ALA A 141 0.47 4.46 23.81
CA ALA A 141 1.83 4.30 23.30
C ALA A 141 2.69 3.55 24.31
N ILE A 142 3.49 2.61 23.81
CA ILE A 142 4.49 1.86 24.57
C ILE A 142 5.85 2.38 24.12
N GLU A 143 6.64 2.88 25.07
CA GLU A 143 8.01 3.30 24.77
C GLU A 143 8.85 2.09 24.36
N VAL A 144 9.44 2.16 23.17
CA VAL A 144 10.19 1.05 22.56
C VAL A 144 11.38 0.63 23.45
N SER A 145 11.99 1.59 24.15
CA SER A 145 13.05 1.34 25.12
C SER A 145 12.61 0.52 26.34
N ASP A 146 11.35 0.63 26.76
CA ASP A 146 10.82 -0.12 27.90
C ASP A 146 10.69 -1.62 27.57
N LEU A 147 10.67 -1.95 26.28
CA LEU A 147 10.68 -3.31 25.76
C LEU A 147 12.10 -3.83 25.42
N GLY A 148 13.14 -3.02 25.68
CA GLY A 148 14.53 -3.38 25.35
C GLY A 148 14.82 -3.39 23.84
N LEU A 149 14.04 -2.65 23.05
CA LEU A 149 14.14 -2.60 21.60
C LEU A 149 14.79 -1.28 21.13
N SER A 150 15.45 -1.33 19.98
CA SER A 150 15.99 -0.15 19.30
C SER A 150 14.92 0.55 18.46
N LYS A 151 14.69 1.84 18.70
CA LYS A 151 13.70 2.62 17.93
C LYS A 151 14.00 2.63 16.43
N ASP A 152 15.28 2.78 16.06
CA ASP A 152 15.67 2.82 14.65
C ASP A 152 15.45 1.47 13.96
N LYS A 153 15.71 0.37 14.65
CA LYS A 153 15.43 -0.97 14.12
C LYS A 153 13.93 -1.27 14.02
N VAL A 154 13.11 -0.80 14.97
CA VAL A 154 11.64 -0.92 14.84
C VAL A 154 11.16 -0.16 13.61
N LEU A 155 11.68 1.05 13.37
CA LEU A 155 11.34 1.85 12.19
C LEU A 155 11.76 1.14 10.89
N GLU A 156 12.98 0.61 10.84
CA GLU A 156 13.51 -0.15 9.70
C GLU A 156 12.64 -1.38 9.40
N TRP A 157 12.40 -2.21 10.41
CA TRP A 157 11.58 -3.41 10.28
C TRP A 157 10.16 -3.09 9.81
N ALA A 158 9.53 -2.08 10.42
CA ALA A 158 8.18 -1.67 10.07
C ALA A 158 8.10 -1.09 8.65
N GLY A 159 9.09 -0.30 8.22
CA GLY A 159 9.14 0.26 6.88
C GLY A 159 9.18 -0.80 5.77
N GLU A 160 9.74 -1.98 6.05
CA GLU A 160 9.77 -3.09 5.10
C GLU A 160 8.54 -4.01 5.18
N ARG A 161 8.00 -4.20 6.40
CA ARG A 161 6.99 -5.24 6.65
C ARG A 161 5.56 -4.73 6.67
N VAL A 162 5.33 -3.45 7.00
CA VAL A 162 3.98 -2.88 7.03
C VAL A 162 3.39 -2.92 5.63
N PRO A 163 2.14 -3.39 5.46
CA PRO A 163 1.49 -3.43 4.16
C PRO A 163 1.54 -2.07 3.46
N ARG A 164 1.93 -2.08 2.19
CA ARG A 164 1.81 -0.90 1.33
C ARG A 164 0.42 -0.81 0.76
N PHE A 165 -0.12 0.39 0.69
CA PHE A 165 -1.43 0.64 0.14
C PHE A 165 -1.34 0.77 -1.38
N VAL A 166 -2.29 0.15 -2.06
CA VAL A 166 -2.57 0.31 -3.49
C VAL A 166 -3.92 0.98 -3.62
N LEU A 167 -3.94 2.10 -4.34
CA LEU A 167 -5.17 2.83 -4.64
C LEU A 167 -5.53 2.64 -6.11
N ILE A 168 -6.74 2.14 -6.36
CA ILE A 168 -7.32 1.99 -7.71
C ILE A 168 -8.55 2.88 -7.75
N GLN A 169 -8.46 4.01 -8.45
CA GLN A 169 -9.56 4.99 -8.54
C GLN A 169 -10.58 4.59 -9.62
N ASP A 170 -10.09 4.19 -10.80
CA ASP A 170 -10.94 3.83 -11.93
C ASP A 170 -10.82 2.33 -12.24
N TYR A 171 -11.91 1.59 -11.98
CA TYR A 171 -12.08 0.19 -12.40
C TYR A 171 -12.63 0.08 -13.82
N GLU A 172 -13.16 1.17 -14.37
CA GLU A 172 -13.63 1.23 -15.75
C GLU A 172 -12.45 1.52 -16.67
N PHE A 173 -11.66 0.48 -16.96
CA PHE A 173 -10.86 0.42 -18.19
C PHE A 173 -11.79 0.26 -19.40
N SER A 174 -12.83 1.10 -19.52
CA SER A 174 -13.83 1.00 -20.57
C SER A 174 -13.22 1.45 -21.90
N GLY A 175 -12.48 0.55 -22.55
CA GLY A 175 -12.00 0.70 -23.91
C GLY A 175 -10.66 1.44 -24.10
N ALA A 176 -9.99 1.87 -23.02
CA ALA A 176 -8.64 2.42 -23.13
C ALA A 176 -7.65 1.28 -23.43
N GLN A 177 -7.26 1.17 -24.69
CA GLN A 177 -6.11 0.40 -25.12
C GLN A 177 -4.85 1.13 -24.65
N VAL A 178 -4.04 0.52 -23.80
CA VAL A 178 -2.74 1.11 -23.42
C VAL A 178 -1.66 0.44 -24.23
N GLU A 179 -1.03 1.23 -25.08
CA GLU A 179 0.16 0.80 -25.82
C GLU A 179 1.33 0.67 -24.85
N LEU A 180 1.77 -0.56 -24.60
CA LEU A 180 2.83 -0.86 -23.62
C LEU A 180 4.16 -0.20 -24.00
N ASN A 181 4.41 -0.06 -25.30
CA ASN A 181 5.57 0.65 -25.81
C ASN A 181 5.52 2.15 -25.46
N GLU A 182 4.33 2.76 -25.52
CA GLU A 182 4.14 4.16 -25.14
C GLU A 182 4.21 4.33 -23.62
N LEU A 183 3.62 3.41 -22.86
CA LEU A 183 3.71 3.38 -21.40
C LEU A 183 5.17 3.28 -20.95
N LYS A 184 5.94 2.35 -21.53
CA LYS A 184 7.38 2.22 -21.27
C LYS A 184 8.12 3.49 -21.62
N LYS A 185 7.86 4.07 -22.80
CA LYS A 185 8.48 5.34 -23.20
C LYS A 185 8.18 6.47 -22.20
N ARG A 186 6.93 6.62 -21.76
CA ARG A 186 6.55 7.62 -20.75
C ARG A 186 7.26 7.37 -19.42
N LEU A 187 7.39 6.11 -18.99
CA LEU A 187 8.12 5.72 -17.78
C LEU A 187 9.63 6.03 -17.89
N ASP A 188 10.24 5.73 -19.04
CA ASP A 188 11.64 6.04 -19.34
C ASP A 188 11.89 7.56 -19.33
N GLU A 189 11.00 8.34 -19.96
CA GLU A 189 11.05 9.81 -19.98
C GLU A 189 10.88 10.41 -18.57
N ALA A 190 10.09 9.77 -17.71
CA ALA A 190 9.97 10.13 -16.30
C ALA A 190 11.20 9.71 -15.46
N GLY A 191 12.14 8.95 -16.04
CA GLY A 191 13.31 8.40 -15.36
C GLY A 191 12.94 7.32 -14.34
N GLY A 192 11.96 6.48 -14.65
CA GLY A 192 11.43 5.44 -13.75
C GLY A 192 10.51 5.96 -12.64
N LYS A 193 10.28 7.27 -12.57
CA LYS A 193 9.51 7.91 -11.49
C LYS A 193 8.00 7.82 -11.77
N ARG A 194 7.39 6.73 -11.29
CA ARG A 194 5.95 6.46 -11.48
C ARG A 194 5.02 7.58 -11.01
N HIS A 195 5.37 8.30 -9.94
CA HIS A 195 4.58 9.44 -9.42
C HIS A 195 4.47 10.62 -10.40
N LYS A 196 5.26 10.64 -11.48
CA LYS A 196 5.19 11.65 -12.54
C LYS A 196 4.26 11.25 -13.69
N LEU A 197 3.75 10.03 -13.68
CA LEU A 197 2.84 9.51 -14.71
C LEU A 197 1.39 9.81 -14.35
N SER A 198 0.48 9.61 -15.32
CA SER A 198 -0.96 9.70 -15.05
C SER A 198 -1.40 8.62 -14.06
N THR A 199 -2.54 8.82 -13.40
CA THR A 199 -3.16 7.81 -12.52
C THR A 199 -3.40 6.48 -13.26
N ASP A 200 -3.81 6.53 -14.52
CA ASP A 200 -4.04 5.34 -15.35
C ASP A 200 -2.74 4.55 -15.58
N ASP A 201 -1.66 5.23 -15.96
CA ASP A 201 -0.36 4.62 -16.15
C ASP A 201 0.16 3.99 -14.84
N GLN A 202 0.01 4.70 -13.72
CA GLN A 202 0.37 4.19 -12.40
C GLN A 202 -0.43 2.94 -12.04
N THR A 203 -1.74 2.94 -12.33
CA THR A 203 -2.62 1.80 -12.05
C THR A 203 -2.20 0.57 -12.85
N ILE A 204 -1.90 0.73 -14.15
CA ILE A 204 -1.45 -0.38 -15.00
C ILE A 204 -0.11 -0.93 -14.51
N LEU A 205 0.84 -0.06 -14.18
CA LEU A 205 2.14 -0.50 -13.64
C LEU A 205 1.99 -1.25 -12.32
N ILE A 206 1.06 -0.84 -11.46
CA ILE A 206 0.75 -1.58 -10.23
C ILE A 206 0.14 -2.95 -10.55
N ILE A 207 -0.76 -3.03 -11.53
CA ILE A 207 -1.36 -4.31 -11.94
C ILE A 207 -0.30 -5.26 -12.50
N LEU A 208 0.65 -4.75 -13.31
CA LEU A 208 1.78 -5.53 -13.81
C LEU A 208 2.66 -6.04 -12.67
N ASP A 209 2.98 -5.20 -11.67
CA ASP A 209 3.75 -5.62 -10.50
C ASP A 209 3.00 -6.70 -9.69
N LEU A 210 1.70 -6.51 -9.44
CA LEU A 210 0.86 -7.49 -8.75
C LEU A 210 0.73 -8.81 -9.53
N ALA A 211 0.90 -8.75 -10.84
CA ALA A 211 0.94 -9.91 -11.73
C ALA A 211 2.33 -10.54 -11.86
N GLU A 212 3.36 -9.97 -11.20
CA GLU A 212 4.77 -10.34 -11.36
C GLU A 212 5.25 -10.26 -12.83
N ILE A 213 4.73 -9.27 -13.58
CA ILE A 213 5.12 -8.99 -14.95
C ILE A 213 6.10 -7.81 -14.97
N ASP A 214 7.32 -8.06 -15.43
CA ASP A 214 8.29 -7.01 -15.71
C ASP A 214 7.98 -6.32 -17.05
N LEU A 215 7.73 -5.00 -17.04
CA LEU A 215 7.33 -4.27 -18.25
C LEU A 215 8.42 -4.31 -19.34
N ASP A 216 9.69 -4.35 -18.99
CA ASP A 216 10.78 -4.31 -19.96
C ASP A 216 10.92 -5.62 -20.71
N ASP A 217 10.99 -6.74 -19.97
CA ASP A 217 10.94 -8.10 -20.51
C ASP A 217 9.66 -8.31 -21.31
N PHE A 218 8.54 -7.86 -20.75
CA PHE A 218 7.27 -7.97 -21.43
C PHE A 218 7.33 -7.19 -22.75
N VAL A 219 7.76 -5.92 -22.80
CA VAL A 219 7.94 -5.13 -24.05
C VAL A 219 8.91 -5.82 -25.03
N GLU A 220 10.04 -6.34 -24.56
CA GLU A 220 11.05 -6.99 -25.40
C GLU A 220 10.49 -8.23 -26.11
N LYS A 221 9.79 -9.11 -25.36
CA LYS A 221 9.16 -10.33 -25.89
C LYS A 221 8.21 -10.03 -27.07
N GLY A 222 7.65 -8.83 -27.18
CA GLY A 222 6.72 -8.48 -28.26
C GLY A 222 7.34 -8.27 -29.62
N SER A 223 8.65 -8.03 -29.63
CA SER A 223 9.42 -7.74 -30.83
C SER A 223 9.60 -8.96 -31.72
N SER A 224 9.36 -10.17 -31.22
CA SER A 224 9.50 -11.43 -31.98
C SER A 224 8.22 -12.26 -31.96
N ALA A 225 8.07 -13.17 -32.93
CA ALA A 225 6.91 -14.08 -32.99
C ALA A 225 6.94 -15.11 -31.84
N GLU A 226 8.12 -15.61 -31.49
CA GLU A 226 8.34 -16.54 -30.38
C GLU A 226 8.08 -15.86 -29.03
N GLY A 227 8.61 -14.64 -28.84
CA GLY A 227 8.36 -13.88 -27.61
C GLY A 227 6.90 -13.48 -27.45
N ARG A 228 6.17 -13.16 -28.53
CA ARG A 228 4.70 -12.94 -28.49
C ARG A 228 3.95 -14.18 -28.02
N THR A 229 4.47 -15.37 -28.30
CA THR A 229 3.91 -16.63 -27.79
C THR A 229 4.19 -16.78 -26.30
N LEU A 230 5.40 -16.47 -25.83
CA LEU A 230 5.74 -16.45 -24.40
C LEU A 230 4.85 -15.46 -23.63
N ARG A 231 4.65 -14.24 -24.15
CA ARG A 231 3.72 -13.25 -23.57
C ARG A 231 2.32 -13.81 -23.35
N GLN A 232 1.80 -14.60 -24.29
CA GLN A 232 0.45 -15.18 -24.14
C GLN A 232 0.38 -16.17 -22.98
N PHE A 233 1.48 -16.87 -22.67
CA PHE A 233 1.57 -17.73 -21.50
C PHE A 233 1.67 -16.92 -20.21
N ASP A 234 2.57 -15.93 -20.17
CA ASP A 234 2.78 -15.05 -19.00
C ASP A 234 1.47 -14.31 -18.64
N LYS A 235 0.78 -13.77 -19.64
CA LYS A 235 -0.55 -13.15 -19.51
C LYS A 235 -1.58 -14.08 -18.88
N ARG A 236 -1.66 -15.34 -19.33
CA ARG A 236 -2.62 -16.31 -18.78
C ARG A 236 -2.29 -16.67 -17.34
N ALA A 237 -1.01 -16.80 -17.01
CA ALA A 237 -0.56 -17.07 -15.65
C ALA A 237 -0.90 -15.89 -14.71
N ALA A 238 -0.58 -14.67 -15.13
CA ALA A 238 -0.92 -13.45 -14.40
C ALA A 238 -2.43 -13.28 -14.17
N SER A 239 -3.23 -13.43 -15.23
CA SER A 239 -4.70 -13.40 -15.12
C SER A 239 -5.24 -14.45 -14.15
N ALA A 240 -4.69 -15.66 -14.16
CA ALA A 240 -5.08 -16.73 -13.23
C ALA A 240 -4.66 -16.41 -11.80
N TYR A 241 -3.43 -15.90 -11.60
CA TYR A 241 -2.89 -15.51 -10.31
C TYR A 241 -3.73 -14.40 -9.66
N LEU A 242 -3.93 -13.27 -10.36
CA LEU A 242 -4.76 -12.17 -9.87
C LEU A 242 -6.19 -12.65 -9.59
N THR A 243 -6.78 -13.43 -10.50
CA THR A 243 -8.10 -14.03 -10.27
C THR A 243 -8.16 -14.83 -8.97
N GLN A 244 -7.13 -15.64 -8.67
CA GLN A 244 -7.08 -16.42 -7.44
C GLN A 244 -6.94 -15.53 -6.20
N GLN A 245 -6.09 -14.50 -6.24
CA GLN A 245 -5.92 -13.57 -5.12
C GLN A 245 -7.22 -12.80 -4.84
N PHE A 246 -7.87 -12.27 -5.88
CA PHE A 246 -9.17 -11.59 -5.74
C PHE A 246 -10.27 -12.54 -5.24
N GLN A 247 -10.27 -13.81 -5.64
CA GLN A 247 -11.25 -14.79 -5.14
C GLN A 247 -11.08 -15.14 -3.66
N LYS A 248 -9.86 -15.06 -3.10
CA LYS A 248 -9.66 -15.23 -1.65
C LYS A 248 -10.38 -14.14 -0.85
N LEU A 249 -10.39 -12.91 -1.39
CA LEU A 249 -10.97 -11.73 -0.76
C LEU A 249 -12.48 -11.60 -1.06
N TRP A 250 -12.90 -11.80 -2.30
CA TRP A 250 -14.30 -11.68 -2.75
C TRP A 250 -14.97 -13.05 -2.94
N LYS A 251 -15.49 -13.59 -1.84
CA LYS A 251 -16.19 -14.91 -1.84
C LYS A 251 -17.62 -14.85 -2.39
N GLN A 252 -18.23 -13.66 -2.47
CA GLN A 252 -19.64 -13.50 -2.82
C GLN A 252 -19.95 -13.65 -4.33
N LYS A 253 -18.97 -13.39 -5.22
CA LYS A 253 -19.13 -13.51 -6.68
C LYS A 253 -17.85 -14.04 -7.31
N LYS A 254 -17.98 -14.87 -8.35
CA LYS A 254 -16.85 -15.26 -9.19
C LYS A 254 -16.41 -14.06 -10.03
N VAL A 255 -15.32 -13.43 -9.61
CA VAL A 255 -14.60 -12.41 -10.36
C VAL A 255 -13.51 -13.11 -11.18
N LYS A 256 -13.33 -12.71 -12.44
CA LYS A 256 -12.21 -13.11 -13.28
C LYS A 256 -11.48 -11.85 -13.74
N PHE A 257 -10.18 -11.82 -13.49
CA PHE A 257 -9.26 -10.81 -14.02
C PHE A 257 -8.71 -11.33 -15.36
N ASP A 258 -8.78 -10.53 -16.42
CA ASP A 258 -8.22 -10.88 -17.73
C ASP A 258 -7.36 -9.72 -18.22
N ILE A 259 -6.04 -9.89 -18.14
CA ILE A 259 -5.07 -9.09 -18.87
C ILE A 259 -5.09 -9.62 -20.30
N ASP A 260 -5.37 -8.79 -21.31
CA ASP A 260 -5.25 -9.12 -22.73
C ASP A 260 -4.22 -8.27 -23.44
N VAL A 261 -3.41 -8.87 -24.31
CA VAL A 261 -2.31 -8.17 -24.97
C VAL A 261 -2.28 -8.62 -26.41
N ASP A 262 -2.58 -7.70 -27.31
CA ASP A 262 -2.61 -7.94 -28.75
C ASP A 262 -1.52 -7.09 -29.43
N GLY A 263 -0.37 -7.70 -29.70
CA GLY A 263 0.79 -7.00 -30.23
C GLY A 263 1.39 -6.02 -29.21
N PRO A 264 1.50 -4.71 -29.50
CA PRO A 264 1.99 -3.70 -28.56
C PRO A 264 0.96 -3.24 -27.52
N THR A 265 -0.31 -3.57 -27.73
CA THR A 265 -1.44 -3.05 -26.96
C THR A 265 -1.84 -3.97 -25.82
N LEU A 266 -1.97 -3.44 -24.60
CA LEU A 266 -2.58 -4.09 -23.46
C LEU A 266 -4.03 -3.59 -23.28
N LYS A 267 -4.94 -4.55 -23.06
CA LYS A 267 -6.37 -4.43 -22.82
C LYS A 267 -6.67 -5.23 -21.55
N GLU A 268 -6.99 -4.58 -20.46
CA GLU A 268 -7.46 -5.28 -19.25
C GLU A 268 -8.98 -5.24 -19.18
N ALA A 269 -9.59 -6.39 -18.90
CA ALA A 269 -11.03 -6.50 -18.74
C ALA A 269 -11.36 -7.28 -17.45
N LEU A 270 -11.99 -6.61 -16.49
CA LEU A 270 -12.60 -7.27 -15.34
C LEU A 270 -13.99 -7.78 -15.72
N ASN A 271 -14.06 -9.03 -16.17
CA ASN A 271 -15.35 -9.64 -16.52
C ASN A 271 -16.05 -10.18 -15.26
N LYS A 272 -17.09 -9.47 -14.81
CA LYS A 272 -18.04 -10.01 -13.82
C LYS A 272 -18.93 -11.02 -14.52
N SER A 273 -18.73 -12.32 -14.24
CA SER A 273 -19.69 -13.33 -14.66
C SER A 273 -21.00 -13.14 -13.87
N GLN A 274 -22.06 -12.68 -14.54
CA GLN A 274 -23.41 -12.89 -14.03
C GLN A 274 -23.72 -14.36 -14.27
N ASN A 275 -23.83 -15.14 -13.21
CA ASN A 275 -24.55 -16.40 -13.32
C ASN A 275 -25.99 -16.07 -13.67
N GLN A 276 -26.34 -16.18 -14.95
CA GLN A 276 -27.69 -16.57 -15.32
C GLN A 276 -27.87 -18.02 -14.86
N ARG A 277 -28.44 -18.19 -13.67
CA ARG A 277 -29.45 -19.17 -13.29
C ARG A 277 -29.76 -19.04 -11.81
#